data_AF-A0A949PQM1-F1
#
_entry.id   AF-A0A949PQM1-F1
#
_cell.length_a   1.000
_cell.length_b   1.000
_cell.length_c   1.000
_cell.angle_alpha   90.00
_cell.angle_beta   90.00
_cell.angle_gamma   90.00
#
_symmetry.space_group_name_H-M   'P 1'
#
loop_
_entity.id
_entity.type
_entity.pdbx_description
1 polymer ?
#
loop_
_entity_poly.entity_id
_entity_poly.type
_entity_poly.pdbx_seq_one_letter_code
_entity_poly.pdbx_strand_id
1 'polypeptide(L)' 'MTLAHHAHVDNSSSYYWSKKDREVFKPLRLFRQGKDTLEIAQIMGITEADAHMRVHRAMSCLKRRKVRTVPHGEFE' A
#
# COMPACT_ATOMS: atom_id res chain seq x y z
N MET A 1 38.36 5.87 -19.89
CA MET A 1 37.06 6.51 -20.17
C MET A 1 35.97 5.64 -19.55
N THR A 2 35.51 5.98 -18.35
CA THR A 2 34.44 5.24 -17.67
C THR A 2 33.10 5.84 -18.07
N LEU A 3 32.32 5.09 -18.86
CA LEU A 3 30.94 5.43 -19.18
C LEU A 3 30.11 5.37 -17.90
N ALA A 4 29.74 6.54 -17.37
CA ALA A 4 28.73 6.67 -16.34
C ALA A 4 27.37 6.36 -16.98
N HIS A 5 26.91 5.12 -16.85
CA HIS A 5 25.51 4.76 -17.05
C HIS A 5 24.68 5.44 -15.96
N HIS A 6 24.25 6.67 -16.22
CA HIS A 6 23.18 7.29 -15.44
C HIS A 6 21.90 6.49 -15.67
N ALA A 7 21.66 5.51 -14.81
CA ALA A 7 20.37 4.88 -14.67
C ALA A 7 19.36 6.01 -14.40
N HIS A 8 18.48 6.25 -15.37
CA HIS A 8 17.32 7.09 -15.21
C HIS A 8 16.43 6.39 -14.16
N VAL A 9 16.67 6.69 -12.89
CA VAL A 9 15.85 6.18 -11.79
C VAL A 9 14.46 6.78 -12.01
N ASP A 10 13.51 5.94 -12.40
CA ASP A 10 12.08 6.25 -12.49
C ASP A 10 11.60 6.82 -11.15
N ASN A 11 11.75 8.13 -10.97
CA ASN A 11 11.40 8.86 -9.76
C ASN A 11 9.89 8.77 -9.47
N SER A 12 9.11 8.50 -10.52
CA SER A 12 7.67 8.18 -10.49
C SER A 12 7.38 6.91 -9.69
N SER A 13 8.21 5.87 -9.81
CA SER A 13 8.04 4.61 -9.09
C SER A 13 8.29 4.82 -7.58
N SER A 14 9.39 5.49 -7.24
CA SER A 14 9.76 5.81 -5.85
C SER A 14 8.64 6.57 -5.13
N TYR A 15 8.06 7.59 -5.78
CA TYR A 15 6.95 8.36 -5.23
C TYR A 15 5.69 7.51 -5.01
N TYR A 16 5.29 6.72 -6.02
CA TYR A 16 4.09 5.87 -5.94
C TYR A 16 4.16 4.84 -4.81
N TRP A 17 5.31 4.18 -4.65
CA TRP A 17 5.54 3.22 -3.57
C TRP A 17 5.59 3.90 -2.19
N SER A 18 6.20 5.09 -2.07
CA SER A 18 6.22 5.85 -0.81
C SER A 18 4.81 6.28 -0.35
N LYS A 19 3.96 6.68 -1.29
CA LYS A 19 2.58 7.10 -1.01
C LYS A 19 1.73 5.91 -0.59
N LYS A 20 1.83 4.79 -1.30
CA LYS A 20 1.17 3.53 -0.92
C LYS A 20 1.64 3.00 0.43
N ASP A 21 2.92 3.15 0.77
CA ASP A 21 3.42 2.75 2.08
C ASP A 21 2.81 3.59 3.21
N ARG A 22 2.74 4.92 3.05
CA ARG A 22 2.06 5.79 4.01
C ARG A 22 0.56 5.57 4.10
N GLU A 23 -0.12 5.28 3.00
CA GLU A 23 -1.59 5.20 2.98
C GLU A 23 -2.13 3.81 3.31
N VAL A 24 -1.38 2.74 3.00
CA VAL A 24 -1.91 1.36 3.03
C VAL A 24 -1.04 0.43 3.87
N PHE A 25 0.26 0.34 3.59
CA PHE A 25 1.11 -0.70 4.20
C PHE A 25 1.49 -0.37 5.65
N LYS A 26 1.82 0.88 5.97
CA LYS A 26 2.19 1.31 7.32
C LYS A 26 1.02 1.22 8.32
N PRO A 27 -0.20 1.76 8.04
CA PRO A 27 -1.35 1.59 8.93
C PRO A 27 -1.69 0.12 9.19
N LEU A 28 -1.71 -0.70 8.13
CA LEU A 28 -2.02 -2.13 8.23
C LEU A 28 -0.99 -2.89 9.07
N ARG A 29 0.29 -2.55 8.96
CA ARG A 29 1.38 -3.16 9.74
C ARG A 29 1.24 -2.85 11.22
N LEU A 30 0.96 -1.59 11.55
CA LEU A 30 0.74 -1.15 12.93
C LEU A 30 -0.49 -1.83 13.54
N PHE A 31 -1.59 -1.91 12.78
CA PHE A 31 -2.78 -2.63 13.21
C PHE A 31 -2.51 -4.13 13.46
N ARG A 32 -1.72 -4.79 12.59
CA ARG A 32 -1.30 -6.19 12.78
C ARG A 32 -0.38 -6.40 13.99
N GLN A 33 0.30 -5.35 14.47
CA GLN A 33 1.08 -5.38 15.70
C GLN A 33 0.20 -5.25 16.96
N GLY A 34 -1.12 -5.12 16.80
CA GLY A 34 -2.07 -4.99 17.91
C GLY A 34 -2.35 -3.55 18.33
N LYS A 35 -1.86 -2.55 17.57
CA LYS A 35 -2.09 -1.14 17.89
C LYS A 35 -3.52 -0.72 17.55
N ASP A 36 -4.10 0.10 18.41
CA ASP A 36 -5.42 0.67 18.17
C ASP A 36 -5.38 1.83 17.14
N THR A 37 -6.55 2.31 16.71
CA THR A 37 -6.65 3.39 15.72
C THR A 37 -6.13 4.74 16.22
N LEU A 38 -6.19 5.00 17.51
CA LEU A 38 -5.71 6.24 18.13
C LEU A 38 -4.18 6.26 18.20
N GLU A 39 -3.56 5.15 18.63
CA GLU A 39 -2.12 4.94 18.63
C GLU A 39 -1.55 5.02 17.20
N ILE A 40 -2.23 4.42 16.23
CA ILE A 40 -1.84 4.50 14.82
C ILE A 40 -1.88 5.96 14.35
N ALA A 41 -2.93 6.70 14.71
CA ALA A 41 -3.07 8.11 14.36
C ALA A 41 -1.93 8.96 14.93
N GLN A 42 -1.57 8.74 16.20
CA GLN A 42 -0.44 9.40 16.85
C GLN A 42 0.91 9.07 16.19
N ILE A 43 1.19 7.80 15.91
CA ILE A 43 2.43 7.34 15.25
C ILE A 43 2.56 7.91 13.83
N MET A 44 1.43 8.15 13.16
CA MET A 44 1.38 8.61 11.79
C MET A 44 1.21 10.12 11.63
N GLY A 45 0.89 10.85 12.71
CA GLY A 45 0.59 12.27 12.66
C GLY A 45 -0.66 12.59 11.85
N ILE A 46 -1.69 11.73 11.94
CA ILE A 46 -2.98 11.88 11.23
C ILE A 46 -4.14 11.87 12.24
N THR A 47 -5.37 12.13 11.79
CA THR A 47 -6.54 12.02 12.65
C THR A 47 -6.94 10.55 12.86
N GLU A 48 -7.63 10.27 13.95
CA GLU A 48 -8.12 8.90 14.26
C GLU A 48 -9.08 8.38 13.18
N ALA A 49 -9.98 9.23 12.69
CA ALA A 49 -10.88 8.89 11.59
C ALA A 49 -10.12 8.46 10.33
N ASP A 50 -9.01 9.16 10.03
CA ASP A 50 -8.14 8.84 8.90
C ASP A 50 -7.41 7.50 9.10
N ALA A 51 -6.91 7.24 10.30
CA ALA A 51 -6.29 5.97 10.65
C ALA A 51 -7.28 4.81 10.49
N HIS A 52 -8.50 4.96 11.03
CA HIS A 52 -9.57 3.97 10.91
C HIS A 52 -9.93 3.70 9.44
N MET A 53 -10.14 4.75 8.64
CA MET A 53 -10.43 4.63 7.21
C MET A 53 -9.31 3.89 6.46
N ARG A 54 -8.04 4.22 6.72
CA ARG A 54 -6.89 3.60 6.06
C ARG A 54 -6.74 2.12 6.40
N VAL A 55 -6.89 1.77 7.68
CA VAL A 55 -6.89 0.37 8.13
C VAL A 55 -8.03 -0.40 7.48
N HIS A 56 -9.25 0.15 7.47
CA HIS A 56 -10.41 -0.48 6.85
C HIS A 56 -10.22 -0.71 5.34
N ARG A 57 -9.69 0.29 4.63
CA ARG A 57 -9.37 0.18 3.20
C ARG A 57 -8.31 -0.88 2.94
N ALA A 58 -7.24 -0.92 3.73
CA ALA A 58 -6.18 -1.92 3.59
C ALA A 58 -6.69 -3.34 3.84
N MET A 59 -7.53 -3.54 4.86
CA MET A 59 -8.18 -4.83 5.14
C MET A 59 -9.13 -5.26 4.02
N SER A 60 -9.92 -4.33 3.51
CA SER A 60 -10.80 -4.56 2.36
C SER A 60 -10.02 -4.97 1.10
N CYS A 61 -8.89 -4.32 0.83
CA CYS A 61 -8.00 -4.66 -0.28
C CYS A 61 -7.40 -6.07 -0.13
N LEU A 62 -7.04 -6.50 1.09
CA LEU A 62 -6.56 -7.87 1.35
C LEU A 62 -7.65 -8.93 1.11
N LYS A 63 -8.88 -8.65 1.55
CA LYS A 63 -10.03 -9.57 1.41
C LYS A 63 -10.47 -9.72 -0.05
N ARG A 64 -10.29 -8.69 -0.87
CA ARG A 64 -10.50 -8.74 -2.32
C ARG A 64 -9.38 -9.57 -2.97
N ARG A 65 -9.47 -10.88 -2.77
CA ARG A 65 -8.76 -11.91 -3.54
C ARG A 65 -8.83 -11.54 -5.02
N LYS A 66 -7.68 -11.47 -5.72
CA LYS A 66 -7.64 -11.20 -7.16
C LYS A 66 -8.67 -12.12 -7.82
N VAL A 67 -9.68 -11.51 -8.45
CA VAL A 67 -10.57 -12.25 -9.34
C VAL A 67 -9.64 -12.88 -10.36
N ARG A 68 -9.50 -14.21 -10.29
CA ARG A 68 -8.82 -14.97 -11.31
C ARG A 68 -9.76 -14.87 -12.50
N THR A 69 -9.54 -13.89 -13.36
CA THR A 69 -10.24 -13.82 -14.63
C THR A 69 -9.84 -15.08 -15.37
N VAL A 70 -10.69 -16.10 -15.31
CA VAL A 70 -10.63 -17.19 -16.26
C VAL A 70 -10.86 -16.50 -17.61
N PRO A 71 -9.91 -16.52 -18.55
CA PRO A 71 -10.18 -16.00 -19.87
C PRO A 71 -11.36 -16.79 -20.44
N HIS A 72 -12.48 -16.10 -20.69
CA HIS A 72 -13.60 -16.69 -21.42
C HIS A 72 -13.14 -16.87 -22.86
N GLY A 73 -12.72 -18.07 -23.25
CA GLY A 73 -12.34 -18.29 -24.64
C GLY A 73 -11.55 -19.54 -25.02
N GLU A 74 -11.25 -20.50 -24.15
CA GLU A 74 -10.73 -21.80 -24.62
C GLU A 74 -11.92 -22.73 -24.87
N PHE A 75 -12.57 -22.52 -26.02
CA PHE A 75 -13.27 -23.59 -26.72
C PHE A 75 -12.22 -24.32 -27.56
N GLU A 76 -11.85 -25.52 -27.13
CA GLU A 76 -11.39 -26.60 -28.02
C GLU A 76 -12.28 -27.83 -27.80
#